data_AF-A0AAW5RBI7-F1
#
_entry.id   AF-A0AAW5RBI7-F1
#
_cell.length_a   1.000
_cell.length_b   1.000
_cell.length_c   1.000
_cell.angle_alpha   90.00
_cell.angle_beta   90.00
_cell.angle_gamma   90.00
#
_symmetry.space_group_name_H-M   'P 1'
#
loop_
_entity.id
_entity.type
_entity.pdbx_description
1 polymer ?
#
loop_
_entity_poly.entity_id
_entity_poly.type
_entity_poly.pdbx_seq_one_letter_code
_entity_poly.pdbx_strand_id
1 'polypeptide(L)'
;MKGLFLCIGITLSIPTTFACAPLSPNDVFIARVKSVQKINSINHTKFKLQHPDFVFKNLLSKIISPRPKEWMSDFPVKTIKTNDLIMGLAYPSNHNTSQKYQIVSLALLDCKENTISIDLPIASFAAWNRRIKGCNNESSIRLLDGFLEHDESFYLKKLHQKYPTCEALFSAYPK
;
A
#
# COMPACT_ATOMS: atom_id res chain seq x y z
N MET A 1 -27.24 -24.33 54.39
CA MET A 1 -27.09 -23.56 53.15
C MET A 1 -25.60 -23.33 52.90
N LYS A 2 -25.00 -24.03 51.94
CA LYS A 2 -23.59 -23.85 51.56
C LYS A 2 -23.58 -23.18 50.18
N GLY A 3 -23.14 -21.93 50.13
CA GLY A 3 -23.09 -21.11 48.92
C GLY A 3 -22.01 -21.63 47.98
N LEU A 4 -22.41 -21.98 46.77
CA LEU A 4 -21.53 -22.34 45.67
C LEU A 4 -21.24 -21.05 44.88
N PHE A 5 -20.08 -20.44 45.12
CA PHE A 5 -19.59 -19.34 44.27
C PHE A 5 -19.00 -19.94 43.00
N LEU A 6 -19.79 -19.91 41.92
CA LEU A 6 -19.36 -20.27 40.59
C LEU A 6 -18.58 -19.08 40.00
N CYS A 7 -17.26 -19.09 40.14
CA CYS A 7 -16.39 -18.15 39.41
C CYS A 7 -16.39 -18.56 37.93
N ILE A 8 -17.31 -18.00 37.15
CA ILE A 8 -17.29 -18.09 35.69
C ILE A 8 -16.08 -17.28 35.22
N GLY A 9 -14.96 -17.97 35.02
CA GLY A 9 -13.79 -17.41 34.35
C GLY A 9 -14.15 -17.11 32.90
N ILE A 10 -14.60 -15.89 32.63
CA ILE A 10 -14.71 -15.38 31.27
C ILE A 10 -13.27 -15.18 30.80
N THR A 11 -12.71 -16.19 30.13
CA THR A 11 -11.54 -16.00 29.29
C THR A 11 -12.00 -15.11 28.14
N LEU A 12 -11.84 -13.80 28.30
CA LEU A 12 -11.83 -12.84 27.21
C LEU A 12 -10.71 -13.27 26.27
N SER A 13 -11.04 -14.16 25.35
CA SER A 13 -10.24 -14.49 24.19
C SER A 13 -10.29 -13.23 23.34
N ILE A 14 -9.34 -12.32 23.59
CA ILE A 14 -9.11 -11.17 22.73
C ILE A 14 -8.84 -11.78 21.35
N PRO A 15 -9.74 -11.63 20.37
CA PRO A 15 -9.47 -12.16 19.05
C PRO A 15 -8.18 -11.52 18.58
N THR A 16 -7.24 -12.33 18.10
CA THR A 16 -5.94 -11.91 17.56
C THR A 16 -6.07 -11.15 16.24
N THR A 17 -7.19 -10.46 16.02
CA THR A 17 -7.51 -9.62 14.85
C THR A 17 -6.65 -8.35 14.75
N PHE A 18 -5.72 -8.13 15.68
CA PHE A 18 -4.77 -7.02 15.69
C PHE A 18 -3.49 -7.25 14.88
N ALA A 19 -3.35 -8.37 14.15
CA ALA A 19 -2.09 -8.71 13.50
C ALA A 19 -1.80 -7.98 12.15
N CYS A 20 -2.78 -7.28 11.55
CA CYS A 20 -2.54 -6.39 10.40
C CYS A 20 -3.23 -5.04 10.62
N ALA A 21 -2.51 -4.06 11.15
CA ALA A 21 -2.76 -2.65 10.86
C ALA A 21 -1.40 -1.96 11.01
N PRO A 22 -0.91 -1.28 9.94
CA PRO A 22 -1.45 0.05 9.66
C PRO A 22 -1.68 0.37 8.17
N LEU A 23 -1.68 -0.61 7.26
CA LEU A 23 -1.89 -0.30 5.85
C LEU A 23 -3.35 0.01 5.56
N SER A 24 -3.56 1.18 4.98
CA SER A 24 -4.85 1.77 4.69
C SER A 24 -4.84 2.32 3.26
N PRO A 25 -6.02 2.68 2.72
CA PRO A 25 -6.07 3.38 1.44
C PRO A 25 -5.25 4.67 1.40
N ASN A 26 -5.03 5.32 2.55
CA ASN A 26 -4.23 6.55 2.64
C ASN A 26 -2.73 6.32 2.36
N ASP A 27 -2.26 5.08 2.44
CA ASP A 27 -0.87 4.68 2.20
C ASP A 27 -0.62 4.34 0.72
N VAL A 28 -1.68 4.31 -0.09
CA VAL A 28 -1.59 4.05 -1.54
C VAL A 28 -1.05 5.29 -2.23
N PHE A 29 0.09 5.15 -2.90
CA PHE A 29 0.64 6.16 -3.77
C PHE A 29 0.71 5.68 -5.22
N ILE A 30 0.66 6.64 -6.15
CA ILE A 30 1.03 6.45 -7.55
C ILE A 30 2.21 7.37 -7.84
N ALA A 31 3.19 6.89 -8.59
CA ALA A 31 4.32 7.69 -9.01
C ALA A 31 4.94 7.17 -10.32
N ARG A 32 5.67 8.06 -11.00
CA ARG A 32 6.56 7.71 -12.10
C ARG A 32 7.95 7.38 -11.55
N VAL A 33 8.56 6.29 -12.00
CA VAL A 33 9.89 5.87 -11.54
C VAL A 33 10.96 6.66 -12.28
N LYS A 34 11.83 7.36 -11.53
CA LYS A 34 12.99 8.06 -12.10
C LYS A 34 14.26 7.22 -12.07
N SER A 35 14.49 6.49 -10.98
CA SER A 35 15.61 5.56 -10.86
C SER A 35 15.39 4.58 -9.71
N VAL A 36 15.95 3.39 -9.86
CA VAL A 36 15.97 2.32 -8.86
C VAL A 36 17.43 2.01 -8.53
N GLN A 37 17.79 2.02 -7.24
CA GLN A 37 19.16 1.74 -6.78
C GLN A 37 19.13 0.64 -5.73
N LYS A 38 19.85 -0.45 -5.98
CA LYS A 38 20.04 -1.53 -4.99
C LYS A 38 21.08 -1.08 -3.96
N ILE A 39 20.80 -1.30 -2.68
CA ILE A 39 21.76 -1.06 -1.59
C ILE A 39 22.39 -2.42 -1.22
N ASN A 40 23.72 -2.50 -1.21
CA ASN A 40 24.45 -3.78 -1.26
C ASN A 40 24.45 -4.62 0.03
N SER A 41 24.00 -4.10 1.18
CA SER A 41 24.20 -4.78 2.47
C SER A 41 22.98 -5.56 2.99
N ILE A 42 21.79 -5.23 2.51
CA ILE A 42 20.49 -5.80 2.92
C ILE A 42 19.62 -5.67 1.67
N ASN A 43 18.60 -6.49 1.42
CA ASN A 43 17.79 -6.49 0.18
C ASN A 43 16.98 -5.20 -0.07
N HIS A 44 17.49 -4.04 0.32
CA HIS A 44 16.87 -2.76 0.27
C HIS A 44 17.04 -2.13 -1.12
N THR A 45 15.97 -1.47 -1.55
CA THR A 45 15.95 -0.72 -2.80
C THR A 45 15.60 0.73 -2.51
N LYS A 46 16.41 1.66 -3.01
CA LYS A 46 16.12 3.08 -2.98
C LYS A 46 15.46 3.51 -4.29
N PHE A 47 14.38 4.27 -4.17
CA PHE A 47 13.65 4.80 -5.31
C PHE A 47 13.81 6.31 -5.38
N LYS A 48 13.99 6.80 -6.61
CA LYS A 48 13.71 8.20 -6.94
C LYS A 48 12.39 8.21 -7.71
N LEU A 49 11.40 8.89 -7.16
CA LEU A 49 10.05 8.97 -7.73
C LEU A 49 9.77 10.38 -8.24
N GLN A 50 9.08 10.46 -9.36
CA GLN A 50 8.52 11.68 -9.95
C GLN A 50 7.02 11.70 -9.71
N HIS A 51 6.51 12.89 -9.40
CA HIS A 51 5.08 13.15 -9.16
C HIS A 51 4.41 12.16 -8.18
N PRO A 52 5.02 11.84 -7.01
CA PRO A 52 4.35 10.94 -6.07
C PRO A 52 3.07 11.60 -5.53
N ASP A 53 1.95 10.88 -5.63
CA ASP A 53 0.65 11.29 -5.09
C ASP A 53 0.01 10.15 -4.29
N PHE A 54 -0.34 10.42 -3.03
CA PHE A 54 -1.14 9.50 -2.22
C PHE A 54 -2.59 9.55 -2.69
N VAL A 55 -2.95 8.65 -3.61
CA VAL A 55 -4.09 8.84 -4.53
C VAL A 55 -5.44 8.88 -3.83
N PHE A 56 -5.61 8.12 -2.73
CA PHE A 56 -6.85 8.06 -1.95
C PHE A 56 -6.84 8.91 -0.66
N LYS A 57 -5.70 9.55 -0.36
CA LYS A 57 -5.60 10.40 0.82
C LYS A 57 -6.46 11.64 0.64
N ASN A 58 -7.24 11.99 1.66
CA ASN A 58 -8.08 13.18 1.60
C ASN A 58 -7.22 14.47 1.54
N LEU A 59 -7.82 15.57 1.07
CA LEU A 59 -7.09 16.81 0.80
C LEU A 59 -6.46 17.42 2.06
N LEU A 60 -7.19 17.44 3.18
CA LEU A 60 -6.69 17.97 4.45
C LEU A 60 -5.46 17.20 4.92
N SER A 61 -5.54 15.87 4.90
CA SER A 61 -4.43 14.98 5.24
C SER A 61 -3.24 15.16 4.30
N LYS A 62 -3.44 15.47 3.02
CA LYS A 62 -2.33 15.79 2.08
C LYS A 62 -1.63 17.09 2.44
N ILE A 63 -2.36 18.12 2.85
CA ILE A 63 -1.81 19.45 3.18
C ILE A 63 -0.94 19.37 4.43
N ILE A 64 -1.42 18.69 5.47
CA ILE A 64 -0.69 18.58 6.75
C ILE A 64 0.42 17.53 6.70
N SER A 65 0.40 16.63 5.71
CA SER A 65 1.40 15.57 5.63
C SER A 65 2.71 16.10 5.03
N PRO A 66 3.84 15.77 5.64
CA PRO A 66 5.15 16.11 5.10
C PRO A 66 5.37 15.37 3.79
N ARG A 67 5.94 16.09 2.83
CA ARG A 67 6.27 15.53 1.51
C ARG A 67 7.41 14.51 1.66
N PRO A 68 7.23 13.28 1.15
CA PRO A 68 8.31 12.30 1.09
C PRO A 68 9.52 12.84 0.31
N LYS A 69 10.72 12.70 0.87
CA LYS A 69 11.99 13.00 0.17
C LYS A 69 12.75 11.75 -0.19
N GLU A 70 12.64 10.71 0.62
CA GLU A 70 13.34 9.44 0.47
C GLU A 70 12.33 8.30 0.45
N TRP A 71 12.50 7.40 -0.51
CA TRP A 71 11.66 6.23 -0.71
C TRP A 71 12.56 5.00 -0.70
N MET A 72 12.28 4.07 0.21
CA MET A 72 13.06 2.86 0.40
C MET A 72 12.13 1.67 0.53
N SER A 73 12.55 0.50 0.08
CA SER A 73 11.91 -0.77 0.40
C SER A 73 12.92 -1.73 0.99
N ASP A 74 12.45 -2.79 1.66
CA ASP A 74 13.27 -3.88 2.19
C ASP A 74 13.26 -5.12 1.28
N PHE A 75 12.81 -4.96 0.04
CA PHE A 75 12.75 -6.00 -0.98
C PHE A 75 13.47 -5.57 -2.27
N PRO A 76 14.07 -6.54 -2.99
CA PRO A 76 14.74 -6.24 -4.25
C PRO A 76 13.72 -6.02 -5.36
N VAL A 77 14.00 -5.10 -6.27
CA VAL A 77 13.17 -4.86 -7.46
C VAL A 77 13.99 -5.07 -8.72
N LYS A 78 13.57 -6.03 -9.56
CA LYS A 78 14.23 -6.35 -10.84
C LYS A 78 13.43 -5.92 -12.07
N THR A 79 12.10 -5.88 -11.97
CA THR A 79 11.20 -5.71 -13.11
C THR A 79 10.86 -4.25 -13.42
N ILE A 80 10.96 -3.36 -12.44
CA ILE A 80 10.67 -1.93 -12.59
C ILE A 80 11.82 -1.19 -13.24
N LYS A 81 11.51 -0.39 -14.25
CA LYS A 81 12.42 0.42 -15.05
C LYS A 81 12.13 1.90 -14.88
N THR A 82 13.08 2.72 -15.33
CA THR A 82 12.87 4.16 -15.47
C THR A 82 11.67 4.43 -16.37
N ASN A 83 10.86 5.41 -15.97
CA ASN A 83 9.60 5.84 -16.58
C ASN A 83 8.40 4.89 -16.41
N ASP A 84 8.55 3.78 -15.69
CA ASP A 84 7.40 2.97 -15.33
C ASP A 84 6.47 3.76 -14.41
N LEU A 85 5.16 3.60 -14.63
CA LEU A 85 4.14 4.08 -13.72
C LEU A 85 3.88 2.96 -12.70
N ILE A 86 4.00 3.29 -11.42
CA ILE A 86 3.83 2.31 -10.35
C ILE A 86 2.75 2.75 -9.39
N MET A 87 2.11 1.77 -8.78
CA MET A 87 1.29 1.96 -7.58
C MET A 87 1.94 1.21 -6.43
N GLY A 88 1.98 1.81 -5.26
CA GLY A 88 2.56 1.17 -4.09
C GLY A 88 1.88 1.55 -2.78
N LEU A 89 2.25 0.81 -1.75
CA LEU A 89 1.88 1.06 -0.37
C LEU A 89 3.10 1.58 0.37
N ALA A 90 2.99 2.76 0.98
CA ALA A 90 4.09 3.33 1.73
C ALA A 90 3.66 4.14 2.96
N TYR A 91 4.46 4.07 4.01
CA TYR A 91 4.28 4.82 5.25
C TYR A 91 5.60 5.44 5.71
N PRO A 92 5.59 6.48 6.57
CA PRO A 92 6.81 7.07 7.13
C PRO A 92 7.58 6.06 8.00
N SER A 93 8.87 5.83 7.74
CA SER A 93 9.67 4.79 8.44
C SER A 93 9.81 5.03 9.95
N ASN A 94 9.67 6.27 10.41
CA ASN A 94 9.59 6.66 11.82
C ASN A 94 8.63 7.83 11.94
N HIS A 95 7.79 7.84 12.98
CA HIS A 95 6.86 8.95 13.26
C HIS A 95 7.56 10.33 13.35
N ASN A 96 8.84 10.35 13.72
CA ASN A 96 9.63 11.58 13.90
C ASN A 96 10.47 12.01 12.69
N THR A 97 10.71 11.15 11.69
CA THR A 97 11.45 11.52 10.46
C THR A 97 10.56 11.35 9.25
N SER A 98 9.60 12.26 9.17
CA SER A 98 8.43 12.19 8.31
C SER A 98 8.71 12.40 6.80
N GLN A 99 9.98 12.45 6.40
CA GLN A 99 10.44 12.58 5.02
C GLN A 99 11.02 11.28 4.44
N LYS A 100 11.22 10.24 5.27
CA LYS A 100 11.65 8.91 4.84
C LYS A 100 10.46 7.97 4.83
N TYR A 101 10.17 7.39 3.67
CA TYR A 101 9.03 6.51 3.48
C TYR A 101 9.51 5.09 3.16
N GLN A 102 8.92 4.13 3.87
CA GLN A 102 9.06 2.71 3.61
C GLN A 102 7.96 2.26 2.66
N ILE A 103 8.34 1.77 1.49
CA ILE A 103 7.48 1.06 0.55
C ILE A 103 7.45 -0.40 0.98
N VAL A 104 6.27 -0.88 1.35
CA VAL A 104 6.08 -2.28 1.75
C VAL A 104 5.77 -3.21 0.59
N SER A 105 5.13 -2.67 -0.44
CA SER A 105 4.88 -3.37 -1.69
C SER A 105 4.54 -2.39 -2.78
N LEU A 106 4.74 -2.80 -4.03
CA LEU A 106 4.42 -2.03 -5.22
C LEU A 106 4.13 -2.95 -6.40
N ALA A 107 3.42 -2.43 -7.39
CA ALA A 107 3.09 -3.10 -8.64
C ALA A 107 3.20 -2.11 -9.80
N LEU A 108 3.34 -2.64 -11.02
CA LEU A 108 3.18 -1.85 -12.24
C LEU A 108 1.71 -1.41 -12.36
N LEU A 109 1.53 -0.17 -12.78
CA LEU A 109 0.24 0.41 -13.07
C LEU A 109 0.14 0.65 -14.57
N ASP A 110 -0.69 -0.16 -15.23
CA ASP A 110 -0.92 -0.09 -16.66
C ASP A 110 -2.26 0.58 -16.96
N CYS A 111 -2.34 1.16 -18.15
CA CYS A 111 -3.60 1.60 -18.71
C CYS A 111 -3.65 1.29 -20.20
N LYS A 112 -4.66 0.51 -20.58
CA LYS A 112 -4.95 0.14 -21.96
C LYS A 112 -6.44 0.29 -22.22
N GLU A 113 -6.79 0.86 -23.38
CA GLU A 113 -8.20 1.04 -23.77
C GLU A 113 -9.02 1.77 -22.67
N ASN A 114 -8.41 2.80 -22.06
CA ASN A 114 -8.97 3.58 -20.94
C ASN A 114 -9.31 2.78 -19.67
N THR A 115 -8.79 1.57 -19.56
CA THR A 115 -8.95 0.69 -18.40
C THR A 115 -7.63 0.62 -17.64
N ILE A 116 -7.69 0.95 -16.35
CA ILE A 116 -6.55 0.88 -15.44
C ILE A 116 -6.45 -0.55 -14.90
N SER A 117 -5.25 -1.12 -14.96
CA SER A 117 -4.94 -2.42 -14.38
C SER A 117 -3.70 -2.33 -13.49
N ILE A 118 -3.70 -3.13 -12.42
CA ILE A 118 -2.59 -3.21 -11.47
C ILE A 118 -2.06 -4.63 -11.52
N ASP A 119 -0.76 -4.76 -11.78
CA ASP A 119 -0.08 -6.05 -11.76
C ASP A 119 -0.06 -6.66 -10.35
N LEU A 120 0.38 -7.92 -10.27
CA LEU A 120 0.63 -8.53 -8.97
C LEU A 120 1.72 -7.75 -8.22
N PRO A 121 1.60 -7.61 -6.88
CA PRO A 121 2.61 -6.93 -6.10
C PRO A 121 3.96 -7.64 -6.17
N ILE A 122 5.04 -6.87 -6.31
CA ILE A 122 6.41 -7.39 -6.41
C ILE A 122 6.86 -8.07 -5.12
N ALA A 123 6.39 -7.58 -3.98
CA ALA A 123 6.65 -8.18 -2.68
C ALA A 123 5.32 -8.51 -1.99
N SER A 124 5.25 -9.69 -1.37
CA SER A 124 4.16 -10.01 -0.45
C SER A 124 4.25 -9.08 0.76
N PHE A 125 3.09 -8.67 1.27
CA PHE A 125 2.98 -7.85 2.46
C PHE A 125 1.89 -8.41 3.38
N ALA A 126 2.04 -8.20 4.69
CA ALA A 126 1.03 -8.59 5.67
C ALA A 126 -0.24 -7.75 5.44
N ALA A 127 -1.36 -8.42 5.18
CA ALA A 127 -2.59 -7.78 4.78
C ALA A 127 -3.83 -8.55 5.24
N TRP A 128 -4.98 -7.86 5.22
CA TRP A 128 -6.26 -8.49 5.47
C TRP A 128 -6.64 -9.39 4.29
N ASN A 129 -6.87 -10.66 4.57
CA ASN A 129 -7.34 -11.64 3.60
C ASN A 129 -8.82 -11.93 3.85
N ARG A 130 -9.66 -11.45 2.93
CA ARG A 130 -11.12 -11.58 3.03
C ARG A 130 -11.61 -13.02 3.00
N ARG A 131 -10.89 -13.93 2.33
CA ARG A 131 -11.29 -15.34 2.19
C ARG A 131 -11.20 -16.07 3.51
N ILE A 132 -10.11 -15.86 4.24
CA ILE A 132 -9.88 -16.50 5.55
C ILE A 132 -10.32 -15.62 6.72
N LYS A 133 -10.85 -14.42 6.46
CA LYS A 133 -11.23 -13.41 7.46
C LYS A 133 -10.13 -13.17 8.49
N GLY A 134 -8.90 -13.06 8.00
CA GLY A 134 -7.72 -13.02 8.85
C GLY A 134 -6.52 -12.43 8.14
N CYS A 135 -5.44 -12.36 8.90
CA CYS A 135 -4.19 -11.76 8.51
C CYS A 135 -3.21 -12.80 7.99
N ASN A 136 -2.67 -12.59 6.79
CA ASN A 136 -1.55 -13.36 6.29
C ASN A 136 -0.70 -12.53 5.32
N ASN A 137 0.35 -13.15 4.79
CA ASN A 137 1.33 -12.54 3.90
C ASN A 137 1.39 -13.33 2.57
N GLU A 138 0.23 -13.72 2.06
CA GLU A 138 0.10 -14.50 0.82
C GLU A 138 0.47 -13.64 -0.40
N SER A 139 1.30 -14.18 -1.29
CA SER A 139 1.71 -13.50 -2.53
C SER A 139 0.57 -13.25 -3.52
N SER A 140 -0.57 -13.93 -3.36
CA SER A 140 -1.76 -13.75 -4.19
C SER A 140 -2.63 -12.55 -3.80
N ILE A 141 -2.36 -11.91 -2.66
CA ILE A 141 -3.11 -10.73 -2.23
C ILE A 141 -2.75 -9.57 -3.15
N ARG A 142 -3.78 -8.95 -3.76
CA ARG A 142 -3.61 -7.80 -4.63
C ARG A 142 -3.40 -6.54 -3.80
N LEU A 143 -2.69 -5.57 -4.37
CA LEU A 143 -2.25 -4.37 -3.66
C LEU A 143 -3.40 -3.62 -2.95
N LEU A 144 -4.57 -3.54 -3.61
CA LEU A 144 -5.74 -2.84 -3.09
C LEU A 144 -6.80 -3.75 -2.44
N ASP A 145 -6.57 -5.07 -2.43
CA ASP A 145 -7.50 -6.03 -1.81
C ASP A 145 -7.15 -6.29 -0.33
N GLY A 146 -5.94 -5.90 0.08
CA GLY A 146 -5.41 -6.09 1.43
C GLY A 146 -6.01 -5.20 2.53
N PHE A 147 -7.01 -4.37 2.22
CA PHE A 147 -7.66 -3.46 3.17
C PHE A 147 -8.86 -4.10 3.86
N LEU A 148 -9.27 -3.57 5.01
CA LEU A 148 -10.40 -4.11 5.77
C LEU A 148 -11.76 -3.76 5.14
N GLU A 149 -11.94 -2.49 4.72
CA GLU A 149 -13.26 -1.95 4.35
C GLU A 149 -13.76 -2.40 2.96
N HIS A 150 -12.93 -2.22 1.92
CA HIS A 150 -13.33 -2.49 0.54
C HIS A 150 -12.28 -3.34 -0.21
N ASP A 151 -12.71 -4.03 -1.25
CA ASP A 151 -11.86 -4.82 -2.15
C ASP A 151 -11.20 -3.96 -3.23
N GLU A 152 -10.33 -4.57 -4.03
CA GLU A 152 -9.66 -3.88 -5.14
C GLU A 152 -10.64 -3.29 -6.16
N SER A 153 -11.77 -3.96 -6.43
CA SER A 153 -12.77 -3.51 -7.40
C SER A 153 -13.34 -2.14 -7.04
N PHE A 154 -13.57 -1.89 -5.76
CA PHE A 154 -14.00 -0.58 -5.26
C PHE A 154 -12.96 0.51 -5.52
N TYR A 155 -11.68 0.24 -5.25
CA TYR A 155 -10.62 1.24 -5.43
C TYR A 155 -10.27 1.47 -6.90
N LEU A 156 -10.35 0.44 -7.76
CA LEU A 156 -10.23 0.59 -9.20
C LEU A 156 -11.34 1.49 -9.77
N LYS A 157 -12.58 1.36 -9.29
CA LYS A 157 -13.66 2.31 -9.65
C LYS A 157 -13.33 3.73 -9.24
N LYS A 158 -12.81 3.96 -8.03
CA LYS A 158 -12.37 5.29 -7.58
C LYS A 158 -11.24 5.86 -8.45
N LEU A 159 -10.28 5.01 -8.85
CA LEU A 159 -9.20 5.42 -9.75
C LEU A 159 -9.73 5.80 -11.13
N HIS A 160 -10.63 5.00 -11.69
CA HIS A 160 -11.23 5.29 -12.98
C HIS A 160 -12.10 6.57 -12.94
N GLN A 161 -12.80 6.83 -11.84
CA GLN A 161 -13.51 8.11 -11.66
C GLN A 161 -12.54 9.30 -11.62
N LYS A 162 -11.37 9.14 -10.98
CA LYS A 162 -10.35 10.19 -10.91
C LYS A 162 -9.59 10.38 -12.23
N TYR A 163 -9.37 9.29 -12.96
CA TYR A 163 -8.66 9.25 -14.24
C TYR A 163 -9.49 8.45 -15.27
N PRO A 164 -10.45 9.10 -15.94
CA PRO A 164 -11.38 8.40 -16.84
C PRO A 164 -10.73 7.83 -18.10
N THR A 165 -9.56 8.34 -18.49
CA THR A 165 -8.81 7.91 -19.67
C THR A 165 -7.36 7.64 -19.34
N CYS A 166 -6.68 6.85 -20.18
CA CYS A 166 -5.24 6.64 -20.04
C CYS A 166 -4.46 7.94 -20.21
N GLU A 167 -4.94 8.83 -21.08
CA GLU A 167 -4.38 10.17 -21.25
C GLU A 167 -4.49 11.00 -19.96
N ALA A 168 -5.63 10.97 -19.26
CA ALA A 168 -5.81 11.66 -17.99
C ALA A 168 -4.85 11.11 -16.92
N LEU A 169 -4.69 9.78 -16.85
CA LEU A 169 -3.74 9.15 -15.94
C LEU A 169 -2.30 9.55 -16.26
N PHE A 170 -1.86 9.40 -17.52
CA PHE A 170 -0.48 9.67 -17.90
C PHE A 170 -0.13 11.16 -17.86
N SER A 171 -1.10 12.05 -18.08
CA SER A 171 -0.93 13.50 -17.91
C SER A 171 -0.77 13.90 -16.44
N ALA A 172 -1.42 13.18 -15.51
CA ALA A 172 -1.24 13.41 -14.08
C ALA A 172 0.15 12.96 -13.58
N TYR A 173 0.77 12.01 -14.27
CA TYR A 173 2.08 11.44 -13.94
C TYR A 173 3.00 11.44 -15.17
N PRO A 174 3.46 12.60 -15.66
CA PRO A 174 4.29 12.67 -16.86
C PRO A 174 5.65 11.96 -16.68
N LYS A 175 6.31 11.64 -17.79
CA LYS A 175 7.67 11.08 -17.80
C LYS A 175 8.69 12.17 -17.47
#